data_AF-A0A117JI90-F1
#
_entry.id   AF-A0A117JI90-F1
#
_cell.length_a   1.000
_cell.length_b   1.000
_cell.length_c   1.000
_cell.angle_alpha   90.00
_cell.angle_beta   90.00
_cell.angle_gamma   90.00
#
_symmetry.space_group_name_H-M   'P 1'
#
loop_
_entity.id
_entity.type
_entity.pdbx_description
1 polymer ?
#
loop_
_entity_poly.entity_id
_entity_poly.type
_entity_poly.pdbx_seq_one_letter_code
_entity_poly.pdbx_strand_id
1 'polypeptide(L)'
;MADHLGYRSAGAAQTAVNRHMNRMPPESSEAARKSITERLQITSTVLAERLFAAREDGDDDRLVAVSRELRNTTAELAKINGLNVPVAQQVDVNVSHTAAEAVNRLEQELLAIAARRQPVIPISPNIIEGEVIK
;
A
#
# COMPACT_ATOMS: atom_id res chain seq x y z
N MET A 1 -32.21 -3.15 22.26
CA MET A 1 -30.93 -3.34 22.97
C MET A 1 -29.83 -2.93 22.02
N ALA A 2 -29.04 -1.93 22.44
CA ALA A 2 -27.92 -1.36 21.68
C ALA A 2 -26.65 -2.05 22.17
N ASP A 3 -26.51 -3.31 21.79
CA ASP A 3 -25.51 -4.18 22.40
C ASP A 3 -24.15 -4.00 21.71
N HIS A 4 -23.22 -3.54 22.55
CA HIS A 4 -21.77 -3.60 22.43
C HIS A 4 -21.11 -2.82 21.28
N LEU A 5 -20.78 -1.55 21.55
CA LEU A 5 -19.62 -0.81 21.00
C LEU A 5 -19.42 0.58 21.65
N GLY A 6 -20.21 0.96 22.66
CA GLY A 6 -20.07 2.24 23.36
C GLY A 6 -20.67 3.45 22.63
N TYR A 7 -21.37 3.24 21.52
CA TYR A 7 -22.04 4.30 20.76
C TYR A 7 -23.48 4.52 21.22
N ARG A 8 -23.91 5.79 21.27
CA ARG A 8 -25.24 6.21 21.76
C ARG A 8 -26.42 5.78 20.87
N SER A 9 -26.17 5.42 19.61
CA SER A 9 -27.16 4.93 18.64
C SER A 9 -26.48 4.35 17.40
N ALA A 10 -27.23 3.62 16.55
CA ALA A 10 -26.73 3.13 15.25
C ALA A 10 -26.28 4.29 14.34
N GLY A 11 -27.01 5.41 14.33
CA GLY A 11 -26.61 6.61 13.59
C GLY A 11 -25.32 7.26 14.11
N ALA A 12 -25.07 7.19 15.44
CA ALA A 12 -23.82 7.66 16.03
C ALA A 12 -22.63 6.77 15.61
N ALA A 13 -22.83 5.45 15.54
CA ALA A 13 -21.83 4.53 15.03
C ALA A 13 -21.51 4.79 13.55
N GLN A 14 -22.53 4.94 12.70
CA GLN A 14 -22.34 5.26 11.27
C GLN A 14 -21.58 6.58 11.06
N THR A 15 -21.92 7.60 11.86
CA THR A 15 -21.25 8.90 11.81
C THR A 15 -19.77 8.79 12.22
N ALA A 16 -19.46 8.00 13.26
CA ALA A 16 -18.09 7.76 13.69
C ALA A 16 -17.27 7.03 12.61
N VAL A 17 -17.85 6.02 11.98
CA VAL A 17 -17.23 5.28 10.85
C VAL A 17 -16.98 6.22 9.67
N ASN A 18 -17.96 7.02 9.26
CA ASN A 18 -17.79 7.96 8.15
C ASN A 18 -16.70 9.00 8.44
N ARG A 19 -16.62 9.51 9.67
CA ARG A 19 -15.52 10.42 10.08
C ARG A 19 -14.16 9.74 10.10
N HIS A 20 -14.11 8.45 10.44
CA HIS A 20 -12.89 7.67 10.41
C HIS A 20 -12.43 7.43 8.96
N MET A 21 -13.34 7.02 8.07
CA MET A 21 -13.07 6.87 6.63
C MET A 21 -12.64 8.19 5.97
N ASN A 22 -13.26 9.32 6.33
CA ASN A 22 -12.84 10.63 5.80
C ASN A 22 -11.46 11.08 6.32
N ARG A 23 -11.01 10.59 7.47
CA ARG A 23 -9.66 10.83 8.01
C ARG A 23 -8.61 9.88 7.43
N MET A 24 -9.04 8.73 6.90
CA MET A 24 -8.19 7.74 6.26
C MET A 24 -8.66 7.54 4.80
N PRO A 25 -8.42 8.53 3.90
CA PRO A 25 -8.54 8.26 2.47
C PRO A 25 -7.69 7.02 2.16
N PRO A 26 -8.11 6.12 1.24
CA PRO A 26 -7.45 4.82 1.05
C PRO A 26 -5.94 5.03 0.87
N GLU A 27 -5.17 4.66 1.90
CA GLU A 27 -3.77 5.05 2.06
C GLU A 27 -2.84 4.36 1.04
N SER A 28 -3.36 3.41 0.27
CA SER A 28 -2.65 2.72 -0.80
C SER A 28 -3.58 2.27 -1.92
N SER A 29 -3.02 2.08 -3.11
CA SER A 29 -3.72 1.46 -4.25
C SER A 29 -4.25 0.06 -3.94
N GLU A 30 -3.67 -0.61 -2.94
CA GLU A 30 -4.09 -1.91 -2.43
C GLU A 30 -5.36 -1.80 -1.59
N ALA A 31 -5.43 -0.82 -0.68
CA ALA A 31 -6.63 -0.56 0.12
C ALA A 31 -7.83 -0.17 -0.75
N ALA A 32 -7.60 0.66 -1.77
CA ALA A 32 -8.62 1.02 -2.76
C ALA A 32 -9.10 -0.21 -3.55
N ARG A 33 -8.18 -1.07 -4.02
CA ARG A 33 -8.51 -2.33 -4.69
C ARG A 33 -9.34 -3.24 -3.80
N LYS A 34 -8.92 -3.46 -2.56
CA LYS A 34 -9.66 -4.28 -1.58
C LYS A 34 -11.09 -3.77 -1.38
N SER A 35 -11.26 -2.47 -1.16
CA SER A 35 -12.58 -1.86 -0.99
C SER A 35 -13.49 -2.00 -2.22
N ILE A 36 -12.93 -1.89 -3.43
CA ILE A 36 -13.71 -2.10 -4.66
C ILE A 36 -14.08 -3.57 -4.82
N THR A 37 -13.14 -4.49 -4.59
CA THR A 37 -13.38 -5.93 -4.63
C THR A 37 -14.50 -6.35 -3.68
N GLU A 38 -14.48 -5.89 -2.43
CA GLU A 38 -15.53 -6.20 -1.44
C GLU A 38 -16.91 -5.71 -1.92
N ARG A 39 -17.00 -4.49 -2.47
CA ARG A 39 -18.25 -3.95 -3.01
C ARG A 39 -18.79 -4.75 -4.19
N LEU A 40 -17.91 -5.16 -5.11
CA LEU A 40 -18.29 -5.97 -6.26
C LEU A 40 -18.71 -7.39 -5.86
N GLN A 41 -18.08 -7.98 -4.84
CA GLN A 41 -18.51 -9.27 -4.28
C GLN A 41 -19.91 -9.21 -3.68
N ILE A 42 -20.20 -8.19 -2.86
CA ILE A 42 -21.54 -7.97 -2.30
C ILE A 42 -22.57 -7.79 -3.42
N THR A 43 -22.23 -6.97 -4.42
CA THR A 43 -23.10 -6.72 -5.59
C THR A 43 -23.37 -8.02 -6.35
N SER A 44 -22.35 -8.85 -6.56
CA SER A 44 -22.49 -10.15 -7.22
C SER A 44 -23.41 -11.09 -6.47
N THR A 45 -23.35 -11.13 -5.13
CA THR A 45 -24.27 -11.94 -4.31
C THR A 45 -25.70 -11.48 -4.48
N VAL A 46 -25.96 -10.18 -4.39
CA VAL A 46 -27.31 -9.62 -4.59
C VAL A 46 -27.82 -9.89 -5.99
N LEU A 47 -26.99 -9.73 -7.02
CA LEU A 47 -27.36 -10.04 -8.40
C LEU A 47 -27.68 -11.53 -8.60
N ALA A 48 -26.93 -12.43 -7.95
CA ALA A 48 -27.22 -13.85 -7.99
C ALA A 48 -28.60 -14.18 -7.39
N GLU A 49 -28.93 -13.60 -6.23
CA GLU A 49 -30.25 -13.74 -5.62
C GLU A 49 -31.37 -13.22 -6.55
N ARG A 50 -31.16 -12.06 -7.17
CA ARG A 50 -32.11 -11.48 -8.14
C ARG A 50 -32.27 -12.33 -9.39
N LEU A 51 -31.21 -13.02 -9.81
CA LEU A 51 -31.25 -13.94 -10.94
C LEU A 51 -32.12 -15.16 -10.64
N PHE A 52 -31.99 -15.71 -9.42
CA PHE A 52 -32.86 -16.81 -8.97
C PHE A 52 -34.32 -16.38 -8.91
N ALA A 53 -34.61 -15.20 -8.34
CA ALA A 53 -35.97 -14.67 -8.30
C ALA A 53 -36.57 -14.47 -9.71
N ALA A 54 -35.81 -13.87 -10.64
CA ALA A 54 -36.27 -13.68 -12.03
C ALA A 54 -36.55 -15.02 -12.73
N ARG A 55 -35.76 -16.05 -12.44
CA ARG A 55 -35.98 -17.41 -12.95
C ARG A 55 -37.27 -18.02 -12.39
N GLU A 56 -37.53 -17.87 -11.10
CA GLU A 56 -38.76 -18.38 -10.46
C GLU A 56 -40.00 -17.67 -10.98
N ASP A 57 -39.90 -16.36 -11.21
CA ASP A 57 -40.99 -15.54 -11.75
C ASP A 57 -41.25 -15.78 -13.25
N GLY A 58 -40.35 -16.48 -13.96
CA GLY A 58 -40.42 -16.68 -15.41
C GLY A 58 -40.21 -15.39 -16.23
N ASP A 59 -39.59 -14.37 -15.62
CA ASP A 59 -39.32 -13.08 -16.24
C ASP A 59 -37.99 -13.14 -17.00
N ASP A 60 -38.05 -13.64 -18.24
CA ASP A 60 -36.88 -13.85 -19.09
C ASP A 60 -36.13 -12.56 -19.43
N ASP A 61 -36.83 -11.43 -19.57
CA ASP A 61 -36.22 -10.13 -19.86
C ASP A 61 -35.35 -9.69 -18.67
N ARG A 62 -35.90 -9.80 -17.46
CA ARG A 62 -35.15 -9.52 -16.23
C ARG A 62 -34.03 -10.51 -16.02
N LEU A 63 -34.26 -11.79 -16.32
CA LEU A 63 -33.25 -12.85 -16.22
C LEU A 63 -32.03 -12.53 -17.12
N VAL A 64 -32.26 -12.10 -18.36
CA VAL A 64 -31.21 -11.70 -19.30
C VAL A 64 -30.49 -10.44 -18.82
N ALA A 65 -31.23 -9.44 -18.33
CA ALA A 65 -30.65 -8.21 -17.81
C ALA A 65 -29.73 -8.45 -16.61
N VAL A 66 -30.20 -9.22 -15.62
CA VAL A 66 -29.41 -9.56 -14.43
C VAL A 66 -28.21 -10.45 -14.79
N SER A 67 -28.39 -11.41 -15.71
CA SER A 67 -27.29 -12.26 -16.20
C SER A 67 -26.17 -11.45 -16.85
N ARG A 68 -26.53 -10.44 -17.66
CA ARG A 68 -25.56 -9.55 -18.30
C ARG A 68 -24.78 -8.76 -17.26
N GLU A 69 -25.48 -8.23 -16.25
CA GLU A 69 -24.84 -7.44 -15.20
C GLU A 69 -23.93 -8.28 -14.30
N LEU A 70 -24.30 -9.52 -14.01
CA LEU A 70 -23.46 -10.47 -13.27
C LEU A 70 -22.16 -10.79 -14.04
N ARG A 71 -22.24 -10.94 -15.37
CA ARG A 71 -21.06 -11.11 -16.23
C ARG A 71 -20.18 -9.86 -16.21
N ASN A 72 -20.75 -8.66 -16.28
CA ASN A 72 -20.00 -7.40 -16.21
C ASN A 72 -19.26 -7.27 -14.86
N THR A 73 -19.95 -7.54 -13.76
CA THR A 73 -19.38 -7.53 -12.40
C THR A 73 -18.22 -8.52 -12.28
N THR A 74 -18.39 -9.73 -12.82
CA THR A 74 -17.36 -10.78 -12.84
C THR A 74 -16.15 -10.34 -13.67
N ALA A 75 -16.37 -9.71 -14.83
CA ALA A 75 -15.30 -9.20 -15.66
C ALA A 75 -14.49 -8.09 -14.96
N GLU A 76 -15.15 -7.20 -14.23
CA GLU A 76 -14.45 -6.19 -13.42
C GLU A 76 -13.65 -6.79 -12.27
N LEU A 77 -14.21 -7.79 -11.56
CA LEU A 77 -13.46 -8.55 -10.56
C LEU A 77 -12.21 -9.22 -11.17
N ALA A 78 -12.31 -9.78 -12.36
CA ALA A 78 -11.18 -10.39 -13.05
C ALA A 78 -10.09 -9.35 -13.41
N LYS A 79 -10.48 -8.13 -13.83
CA LYS A 79 -9.53 -7.04 -14.11
C LYS A 79 -8.83 -6.57 -12.84
N ILE A 80 -9.57 -6.32 -11.76
CA ILE A 80 -9.01 -5.79 -10.51
C ILE A 80 -8.03 -6.78 -9.88
N ASN A 81 -8.33 -8.07 -9.94
CA ASN A 81 -7.48 -9.13 -9.39
C ASN A 81 -6.35 -9.56 -10.35
N GLY A 82 -6.19 -8.90 -11.50
CA GLY A 82 -5.15 -9.23 -12.47
C GLY A 82 -5.31 -10.61 -13.12
N LEU A 83 -6.52 -11.18 -13.12
CA LEU A 83 -6.83 -12.43 -13.81
C LEU A 83 -7.11 -12.21 -15.30
N ASN A 84 -7.41 -10.97 -15.69
CA ASN A 84 -7.60 -10.58 -17.08
C ASN A 84 -6.29 -10.04 -17.66
N VAL A 85 -5.37 -10.94 -18.02
CA VAL A 85 -4.07 -10.61 -18.63
C VAL A 85 -4.12 -10.87 -20.13
N PRO A 86 -4.18 -9.83 -20.99
CA PRO A 86 -4.23 -10.03 -22.45
C PRO A 86 -2.92 -10.57 -23.02
N VAL A 87 -1.79 -10.21 -22.40
CA VAL A 87 -0.43 -10.65 -22.75
C VAL A 87 0.34 -10.83 -21.45
N ALA A 88 0.91 -12.02 -21.22
CA ALA A 88 1.71 -12.30 -20.03
C ALA A 88 2.95 -11.41 -20.01
N GLN A 89 2.93 -10.36 -19.17
CA GLN A 89 4.07 -9.47 -19.01
C GLN A 89 5.05 -10.11 -18.02
N GLN A 90 6.04 -10.85 -18.54
CA GLN A 90 7.20 -11.26 -17.74
C GLN A 90 8.09 -10.03 -17.53
N VAL A 91 8.09 -9.51 -16.30
CA VAL A 91 9.07 -8.50 -15.88
C VAL A 91 10.26 -9.24 -15.29
N ASP A 92 11.35 -9.31 -16.05
CA ASP A 92 12.63 -9.80 -15.55
C ASP A 92 13.31 -8.67 -14.76
N VAL A 93 13.28 -8.77 -13.43
CA VAL A 93 13.86 -7.77 -12.53
C VAL A 93 15.33 -8.10 -12.33
N ASN A 94 16.19 -7.49 -13.13
CA ASN A 94 17.63 -7.61 -12.95
C ASN A 94 18.09 -6.61 -11.87
N VAL A 95 18.25 -7.08 -10.64
CA VAL A 95 18.78 -6.27 -9.53
C VAL A 95 20.29 -6.17 -9.69
N SER A 96 20.77 -5.10 -10.33
CA SER A 96 22.19 -4.92 -10.65
C SER A 96 23.05 -4.57 -9.44
N HIS A 97 22.46 -4.10 -8.34
CA HIS A 97 23.22 -3.77 -7.13
C HIS A 97 23.44 -5.01 -6.27
N THR A 98 24.60 -5.61 -6.45
CA THR A 98 25.08 -6.64 -5.53
C THR A 98 25.48 -6.00 -4.19
N ALA A 99 25.44 -6.78 -3.11
CA ALA A 99 25.93 -6.32 -1.81
C ALA A 99 27.37 -5.79 -1.88
N ALA A 100 28.20 -6.35 -2.78
CA ALA A 100 29.56 -5.91 -3.02
C ALA A 100 29.63 -4.48 -3.61
N GLU A 101 28.76 -4.14 -4.57
CA GLU A 101 28.70 -2.77 -5.11
C GLU A 101 28.27 -1.75 -4.04
N ALA A 102 27.34 -2.13 -3.16
CA ALA A 102 26.91 -1.29 -2.06
C ALA A 102 28.06 -1.03 -1.06
N VAL A 103 28.83 -2.07 -0.72
CA VAL A 103 30.01 -1.95 0.16
C VAL A 103 31.09 -1.07 -0.47
N ASN A 104 31.41 -1.26 -1.75
CA ASN A 104 32.42 -0.45 -2.44
C ASN A 104 32.04 1.03 -2.50
N ARG A 105 30.75 1.34 -2.71
CA ARG A 105 30.25 2.72 -2.70
C ARG A 105 30.35 3.34 -1.30
N LEU A 106 29.98 2.58 -0.27
CA LEU A 106 30.07 3.01 1.12
C LEU A 106 31.52 3.29 1.53
N GLU A 107 32.46 2.43 1.12
CA GLU A 107 33.90 2.60 1.35
C GLU A 107 34.41 3.91 0.73
N GLN A 108 34.06 4.18 -0.53
CA GLN A 108 34.44 5.43 -1.20
C GLN A 108 33.89 6.68 -0.49
N GLU A 109 32.64 6.64 -0.03
CA GLU A 109 32.01 7.73 0.72
C GLU A 109 32.71 7.96 2.07
N LEU A 110 33.05 6.89 2.80
CA LEU A 110 33.77 6.98 4.08
C LEU A 110 35.19 7.53 3.90
N LEU A 111 35.91 7.10 2.85
CA LEU A 111 37.22 7.63 2.49
C LEU A 111 37.15 9.13 2.15
N ALA A 112 36.11 9.55 1.42
CA ALA A 112 35.90 10.97 1.09
C ALA A 112 35.61 11.81 2.35
N ILE A 113 34.84 11.27 3.31
CA ILE A 113 34.58 11.92 4.60
C ILE A 113 35.87 12.01 5.43
N ALA A 114 36.66 10.94 5.47
CA ALA A 114 37.94 10.90 6.19
C ALA A 114 38.96 11.89 5.60
N ALA A 115 39.04 11.99 4.27
CA ALA A 115 39.90 12.95 3.58
C ALA A 115 39.54 14.41 3.89
N ARG A 116 38.25 14.71 4.06
CA ARG A 116 37.77 16.05 4.49
C ARG A 116 38.04 16.34 5.97
N ARG A 117 38.30 15.31 6.78
CA ARG A 117 38.53 15.37 8.23
C ARG A 117 40.01 15.41 8.59
N GLN A 118 40.86 16.08 7.81
CA GLN A 118 42.25 16.28 8.19
C GLN A 118 42.34 16.90 9.59
N PRO A 119 42.98 16.23 10.57
CA PRO A 119 43.21 16.83 11.87
C PRO A 119 44.26 17.92 11.68
N VAL A 120 43.83 19.18 11.78
CA VAL A 120 44.76 20.26 12.10
C VAL A 120 45.22 19.98 13.52
N ILE A 121 46.36 19.30 13.66
CA ILE A 121 47.08 19.27 14.93
C ILE A 121 47.83 20.60 14.97
N PRO A 122 47.44 21.56 15.82
CA PRO A 122 48.24 22.76 16.00
C PRO A 122 49.55 22.33 16.68
N ILE A 123 50.60 22.17 15.88
CA ILE A 123 51.96 22.07 16.41
C ILE A 123 52.37 23.49 16.79
N SER A 124 51.97 23.92 17.98
CA SER A 124 52.57 25.09 18.62
C SER A 124 53.87 24.62 19.27
N PRO A 125 55.06 25.09 18.85
CA PRO A 125 56.29 24.80 19.56
C PRO A 125 56.31 25.61 20.85
N ASN A 126 55.78 25.06 21.94
CA ASN A 126 56.07 25.57 23.28
C ASN A 126 57.49 25.12 23.64
N ILE A 127 58.48 25.96 23.32
CA ILE A 127 59.83 25.83 23.85
C ILE A 127 59.71 26.11 25.35
N ILE A 128 59.83 25.07 26.18
CA ILE A 128 59.98 25.22 27.62
C ILE A 128 61.46 25.46 27.88
N GLU A 129 61.86 26.72 27.99
CA GLU A 129 63.18 27.07 28.51
C GLU A 129 63.23 26.73 30.00
N GLY A 130 64.05 25.73 30.36
CA GLY A 130 64.36 25.41 31.74
C GLY A 130 65.50 26.29 32.25
N GLU A 131 65.18 27.32 33.03
CA GLU A 131 66.18 28.02 33.84
C GLU A 131 66.54 27.15 35.07
N VAL A 132 67.81 26.73 35.16
CA VAL A 132 68.35 26.06 36.34
C VAL A 132 68.88 27.13 37.29
N ILE A 133 68.12 27.44 38.34
CA ILE A 133 68.59 28.27 39.45
C ILE A 133 69.49 27.39 40.33
N LYS A 134 70.73 27.86 40.57
CA LYS A 134 71.75 27.20 41.39
C LYS A 134 71.89 27.90 42.73
#